data_AF-A0A9E7EUU3-F1
#
_entry.id   AF-A0A9E7EUU3-F1
#
_cell.length_a   1.000
_cell.length_b   1.000
_cell.length_c   1.000
_cell.angle_alpha   90.00
_cell.angle_beta   90.00
_cell.angle_gamma   90.00
#
_symmetry.space_group_name_H-M   'P 1'
#
loop_
_entity.id
_entity.type
_entity.pdbx_description
1 polymer ?
#
loop_
_entity_poly.entity_id
_entity_poly.type
_entity_poly.pdbx_seq_one_letter_code
_entity_poly.pdbx_strand_id
1 'polypeptide(L)' 'MQFCRLLAAGDLASSDGTTKTYLGRPWKQYSRTVSMESFMDSLIDPAGWLPWHGKFAFDTLYYAEYNNTGEGSDTDNRVT' A
#
# COMPACT_ATOMS: atom_id res chain seq x y z
N MET A 1 -0.83 6.85 8.48
CA MET A 1 0.01 7.89 7.85
C MET A 1 -0.90 8.98 7.36
N GLN A 2 -0.55 10.24 7.59
CA GLN A 2 -1.36 11.39 7.22
C GLN A 2 -0.46 12.54 6.77
N PHE A 3 -0.89 13.30 5.75
CA PHE A 3 -0.13 14.42 5.18
C PHE A 3 1.30 14.04 4.76
N CYS A 4 1.46 12.82 4.27
CA CYS A 4 2.75 12.26 3.88
C CYS A 4 2.91 12.22 2.36
N ARG A 5 4.17 12.06 1.91
CA ARG A 5 4.51 11.77 0.51
C ARG A 5 5.20 10.41 0.46
N LEU A 6 4.55 9.43 -0.15
CA LEU A 6 5.09 8.08 -0.35
C LEU A 6 5.79 8.06 -1.70
N LEU A 7 7.13 8.17 -1.67
CA LEU A 7 7.99 8.29 -2.85
C LEU A 7 9.06 7.19 -2.82
N ALA A 8 9.57 6.84 -4.00
CA ALA A 8 10.71 5.95 -4.13
C ALA A 8 12.00 6.73 -3.84
N ALA A 9 12.97 6.08 -3.19
CA ALA A 9 14.34 6.58 -3.21
C ALA A 9 14.89 6.52 -4.65
N GLY A 10 15.89 7.33 -4.97
CA GLY A 10 16.37 7.48 -6.35
C GLY A 10 16.88 6.19 -7.00
N ASP A 11 17.49 5.30 -6.21
CA ASP A 11 17.92 3.97 -6.63
C ASP A 11 16.73 3.04 -6.95
N LEU A 12 15.68 3.07 -6.12
CA LEU A 12 14.46 2.31 -6.36
C LEU A 12 13.67 2.86 -7.55
N ALA A 13 13.59 4.18 -7.70
CA ALA A 13 12.94 4.83 -8.85
C ALA A 13 13.63 4.46 -10.17
N SER A 14 14.94 4.23 -10.14
CA SER A 14 15.74 3.83 -11.31
C SER A 14 15.73 2.31 -11.57
N SER A 15 14.96 1.53 -10.80
CA SER A 15 14.94 0.07 -10.90
C SER A 15 13.98 -0.48 -11.98
N ASP A 16 13.45 0.38 -12.86
CA ASP A 16 12.51 0.04 -13.94
C ASP A 16 11.31 -0.81 -13.48
N GLY A 17 10.81 -0.56 -12.27
CA GLY A 17 9.64 -1.27 -11.72
C GLY A 17 9.88 -2.76 -11.40
N THR A 18 11.14 -3.21 -11.38
CA THR A 18 11.48 -4.61 -11.04
C THR A 18 11.17 -4.96 -9.58
N THR A 19 11.17 -3.97 -8.69
CA THR A 19 10.86 -4.14 -7.27
C THR A 19 9.44 -3.66 -6.97
N LYS A 20 8.55 -4.62 -6.67
CA LYS A 20 7.16 -4.32 -6.27
C LYS A 20 7.10 -3.79 -4.84
N THR A 21 6.36 -2.71 -4.63
CA THR A 21 6.17 -2.09 -3.32
C THR A 21 4.68 -2.03 -2.96
N TYR A 22 4.37 -2.27 -1.69
CA TYR A 22 3.00 -2.35 -1.17
C TYR A 22 2.88 -1.48 0.09
N LEU A 23 1.65 -1.07 0.42
CA LEU A 23 1.33 -0.28 1.62
C LEU A 23 1.55 -1.06 2.93
N GLY A 24 1.47 -2.38 2.89
CA GLY A 24 1.75 -3.23 4.04
C GLY A 24 1.33 -4.68 3.89
N ARG A 25 1.60 -5.45 4.96
CA ARG A 25 1.17 -6.85 5.12
C ARG A 25 0.85 -7.16 6.60
N PRO A 26 -0.17 -7.97 6.90
CA PRO A 26 -0.63 -8.19 8.27
C PRO A 26 0.30 -9.12 9.06
N TRP A 27 1.27 -8.56 9.80
CA TRP A 27 2.17 -9.37 10.63
C TRP A 27 1.45 -10.08 11.80
N LYS A 28 0.31 -9.54 12.25
CA LYS A 28 -0.51 -10.10 13.34
C LYS A 28 -1.98 -10.11 12.93
N GLN A 29 -2.76 -10.99 13.57
CA GLN A 29 -4.15 -11.29 13.22
C GLN A 29 -5.05 -10.04 13.16
N TYR A 30 -4.82 -9.06 14.04
CA TYR A 30 -5.61 -7.83 14.11
C TYR A 30 -4.80 -6.62 13.66
N SER A 31 -4.02 -6.76 12.59
CA SER A 31 -3.23 -5.64 12.05
C SER A 31 -4.14 -4.50 11.59
N ARG A 32 -3.77 -3.26 11.91
CA ARG A 32 -4.53 -2.07 11.56
C ARG A 32 -3.60 -0.99 11.02
N THR A 33 -3.86 -0.53 9.82
CA THR A 33 -3.06 0.48 9.13
C THR A 33 -3.99 1.36 8.31
N VAL A 34 -3.81 2.67 8.40
CA VAL A 34 -4.58 3.64 7.62
C VAL A 34 -3.60 4.58 6.92
N SER A 35 -3.80 4.79 5.62
CA SER A 35 -3.12 5.84 4.86
C SER A 35 -4.14 6.87 4.38
N MET A 36 -4.00 8.12 4.81
CA MET A 36 -4.99 9.14 4.49
C MET A 36 -4.36 10.48 4.13
N GLU A 37 -5.04 11.26 3.29
CA GLU A 37 -4.67 12.63 2.92
C GLU A 37 -3.19 12.75 2.53
N SER A 38 -2.69 11.75 1.82
CA SER A 38 -1.28 11.60 1.47
C SER A 38 -1.12 11.48 -0.05
N PHE A 39 0.05 11.85 -0.54
CA PHE A 39 0.44 11.63 -1.94
C PHE A 39 1.11 10.26 -2.08
N MET A 40 0.67 9.46 -3.06
CA MET A 40 1.22 8.15 -3.40
C MET A 40 1.71 8.16 -4.85
N ASP A 41 3.01 7.97 -5.03
CA ASP A 41 3.61 7.84 -6.36
C ASP A 41 3.33 6.47 -6.99
N SER A 42 3.60 6.33 -8.29
CA SER A 42 3.31 5.13 -9.10
C SER A 42 4.04 3.85 -8.66
N LEU A 43 4.95 3.94 -7.69
CA LEU A 43 5.67 2.78 -7.15
C LEU A 43 4.78 1.79 -6.38
N ILE A 44 3.62 2.25 -5.88
CA ILE A 44 2.69 1.41 -5.13
C ILE A 44 1.99 0.48 -6.12
N ASP A 45 2.14 -0.83 -5.91
CA ASP A 45 1.49 -1.85 -6.73
C ASP A 45 -0.05 -1.67 -6.65
N PRO A 46 -0.79 -1.77 -7.76
CA PRO A 46 -2.24 -1.56 -7.77
C PRO A 46 -3.02 -2.44 -6.78
N ALA A 47 -2.49 -3.61 -6.43
CA ALA A 47 -3.06 -4.48 -5.38
C ALA A 47 -3.08 -3.79 -4.00
N GLY A 48 -2.17 -2.85 -3.75
CA GLY A 48 -2.05 -2.02 -2.55
C GLY A 48 -1.49 -2.77 -1.34
N TRP A 49 -2.06 -3.92 -1.00
CA TRP A 49 -1.74 -4.68 0.22
C TRP A 49 -1.29 -6.10 -0.13
N LEU A 50 -0.29 -6.60 0.61
CA LEU A 50 0.27 -7.92 0.37
C LEU A 50 -0.17 -8.90 1.48
N PRO A 51 -0.59 -10.13 1.14
CA PRO A 51 -0.85 -11.16 2.15
C PRO A 51 0.41 -11.46 2.99
N TRP A 52 0.20 -11.82 4.26
CA TRP A 52 1.30 -12.36 5.07
C TRP A 52 1.62 -13.81 4.68
N HIS A 53 0.61 -14.68 4.75
CA HIS A 53 0.69 -16.08 4.35
C HIS A 53 -0.72 -16.65 4.15
N GLY A 54 -1.05 -17.13 2.96
CA GLY A 54 -2.39 -17.62 2.63
C GLY A 54 -3.47 -16.59 2.97
N LYS A 55 -4.54 -17.02 3.63
CA LYS A 55 -5.67 -16.16 4.07
C LYS A 55 -5.54 -15.65 5.52
N PHE A 56 -4.33 -15.67 6.09
CA PHE A 56 -4.13 -15.23 7.46
C PHE A 56 -4.58 -13.77 7.66
N ALA A 57 -5.38 -13.54 8.71
CA ALA A 57 -5.87 -12.23 9.16
C ALA A 57 -6.90 -11.51 8.27
N PHE A 58 -7.30 -12.07 7.12
CA PHE A 58 -8.17 -11.35 6.17
C PHE A 58 -9.52 -10.94 6.77
N ASP A 59 -10.11 -11.79 7.62
CA ASP A 59 -11.41 -11.52 8.26
C ASP A 59 -11.31 -10.60 9.49
N THR A 60 -10.09 -10.31 9.97
CA THR A 60 -9.86 -9.64 11.26
C THR A 60 -9.01 -8.37 11.19
N LEU A 61 -8.27 -8.16 10.09
CA LEU A 61 -7.47 -6.96 9.87
C LEU A 61 -8.34 -5.75 9.48
N TYR A 62 -7.78 -4.55 9.61
CA TYR A 62 -8.41 -3.33 9.10
C TYR A 62 -7.38 -2.46 8.39
N TYR A 63 -7.39 -2.50 7.06
CA TYR A 63 -6.58 -1.63 6.19
C TYR A 63 -7.47 -0.69 5.41
N ALA A 64 -7.15 0.60 5.43
CA ALA A 64 -7.98 1.63 4.83
C ALA A 64 -7.16 2.74 4.19
N GLU A 65 -7.74 3.31 3.14
CA GLU A 65 -7.22 4.45 2.41
C GLU A 65 -8.28 5.55 2.39
N TYR A 66 -7.89 6.81 2.58
CA TYR A 66 -8.83 7.94 2.57
C TYR A 66 -8.23 9.18 1.93
N ASN A 67 -8.87 9.71 0.89
CA ASN A 67 -8.51 10.97 0.25
C ASN A 67 -7.01 11.09 -0.10
N ASN A 68 -6.40 9.99 -0.56
CA ASN A 68 -5.04 10.01 -1.08
C ASN A 68 -5.04 10.54 -2.52
N THR A 69 -3.89 11.01 -2.99
CA THR A 69 -3.71 11.56 -4.34
C THR A 69 -2.45 10.98 -5.00
N GLY A 70 -2.31 11.16 -6.32
CA GLY A 70 -1.18 10.63 -7.08
C GLY A 70 -1.47 9.29 -7.76
N GLU A 71 -0.59 8.86 -8.65
CA GLU A 71 -0.83 7.70 -9.53
C GLU A 71 -0.98 6.39 -8.75
N GLY A 72 -0.29 6.22 -7.61
CA GLY A 72 -0.42 5.04 -6.76
C GLY A 72 -1.66 5.02 -5.86
N SER A 73 -2.48 6.08 -5.87
CA SER A 73 -3.65 6.20 -5.00
C SER A 73 -4.95 5.62 -5.59
N ASP A 74 -4.94 5.20 -6.85
CA ASP A 74 -6.09 4.54 -7.48
C ASP A 74 -6.41 3.22 -6.76
N THR A 75 -7.68 3.06 -6.37
CA THR A 75 -8.17 1.90 -5.61
C THR A 75 -8.89 0.85 -6.44
N ASP A 76 -9.11 1.07 -7.74
CA ASP A 76 -9.94 0.20 -8.60
C ASP A 76 -9.42 -1.25 -8.70
N ASN A 77 -8.12 -1.45 -8.46
CA ASN A 77 -7.44 -2.75 -8.55
C ASN A 77 -6.94 -3.29 -7.20
N ARG A 78 -7.44 -2.74 -6.08
CA ARG A 78 -7.07 -3.21 -4.73
C ARG A 78 -7.55 -4.64 -4.49
N VAL A 79 -6.83 -5.34 -3.61
CA VAL A 79 -7.20 -6.70 -3.18
C VAL A 79 -8.63 -6.76 -2.59
N THR A 80 -9.33 -7.86 -2.86
CA THR A 80 -10.71 -8.15 -2.41
C THR A 80 -10.77 -9.29 -1.39
#